data_AF-A0A202DR40-F1
#
_entry.id   AF-A0A202DR40-F1
#
_cell.length_a   1.000
_cell.length_b   1.000
_cell.length_c   1.000
_cell.angle_alpha   90.00
_cell.angle_beta   90.00
_cell.angle_gamma   90.00
#
_symmetry.space_group_name_H-M   'P 1'
#
loop_
_entity.id
_entity.type
_entity.pdbx_description
1 polymer ?
#
loop_
_entity_poly.entity_id
_entity_poly.type
_entity_poly.pdbx_seq_one_letter_code
_entity_poly.pdbx_strand_id
1 'polypeptide(L)'
;MIRFFMKKFLIPVVSILLFGSKVLWADPFLRIVQPFENYDIPPVESSFVFGSVLPATASLTINGASVTPHTNGGFIKIIPFNEGRFKINAVAFDGVSTTTVTREVNVAPMRSSFSLTEKKIRPLSPTTRVVVRPGDIVDVIFQGAPEGKATFRIGKKGPYFPMFEQPGDVRGIYQGAYSIQPNDKFDGADIYFGLRRSDGKKINSRARAKIIVQRRKLPRFVEIKDDAVLLTGPGSSYGYHLFLDKGIRLEVTGELGNFLRVLLSRDTQGWIKKSVAKELPAGTPMTRSITRNMRIDYIEGNTLIELPLKNRHAYKIEQFLFPHRLRLTLYGVTPDTDRIRLKSKETIVESVDWTQNEPGSVTFEILTKQEYAWGYHARYEGTTFMLEIRHKPENYSGRGLRGIRVALDAGHTKSSFGTIGPWGNTEAEVNLMISKVIKVALERRGAEVVMIQDGTKEISLQNRVNLAWNEKADFFISIHCDATGEGNDPFEQQGFSVHYYQPQSRPFAEILHDIYGEQMKITDQGLWRSNLAVCRMPQMPSLLLEMAFLILPEYEELLLTEKFHQSVANVLVSSLMVYLDESMK
;
A
#
# COMPACT_ATOMS: atom_id res chain seq x y z
N MET A 1 -12.90 -30.94 73.10
CA MET A 1 -11.57 -31.57 73.29
C MET A 1 -10.71 -31.11 72.12
N ILE A 2 -9.63 -30.32 72.19
CA ILE A 2 -8.66 -29.84 73.19
C ILE A 2 -8.05 -28.57 72.50
N ARG A 3 -8.22 -27.33 72.99
CA ARG A 3 -7.25 -26.47 73.73
C ARG A 3 -5.80 -26.55 73.21
N PHE A 4 -4.94 -25.53 73.08
CA PHE A 4 -4.88 -24.08 73.31
C PHE A 4 -3.48 -23.67 72.77
N PHE A 5 -3.27 -22.45 72.26
CA PHE A 5 -2.24 -21.51 72.77
C PHE A 5 -2.25 -20.20 71.97
N MET A 6 -2.99 -19.24 72.49
CA MET A 6 -2.73 -17.81 72.30
C MET A 6 -1.43 -17.44 73.03
N LYS A 7 -0.58 -16.64 72.40
CA LYS A 7 0.40 -15.81 73.12
C LYS A 7 0.00 -14.34 72.95
N LYS A 8 -0.36 -13.72 74.07
CA LYS A 8 -0.40 -12.26 74.25
C LYS A 8 1.03 -11.75 74.48
N PHE A 9 1.36 -10.60 73.91
CA PHE A 9 2.35 -9.69 74.47
C PHE A 9 1.79 -8.26 74.46
N LEU A 10 1.99 -7.54 75.57
CA LEU A 10 1.55 -6.18 75.85
C LEU A 10 2.48 -5.13 75.20
N ILE A 11 1.87 -4.16 74.50
CA ILE A 11 2.03 -2.67 74.48
C ILE A 11 3.46 -2.08 74.68
N PRO A 12 3.89 -1.13 73.81
CA PRO A 12 3.75 0.29 74.16
C PRO A 12 3.10 1.14 73.05
N VAL A 13 2.20 2.01 73.47
CA VAL A 13 1.74 3.17 72.70
C VAL A 13 2.95 4.09 72.53
N VAL A 14 3.47 4.15 71.31
CA VAL A 14 4.47 5.16 70.93
C VAL A 14 3.73 6.25 70.17
N SER A 15 3.59 7.40 70.81
CA SER A 15 3.27 8.66 70.18
C SER A 15 4.34 8.97 69.13
N ILE A 16 4.03 8.73 67.85
CA ILE A 16 4.86 9.19 66.75
C ILE A 16 4.36 10.57 66.34
N LEU A 17 5.24 11.54 66.58
CA LEU A 17 5.15 12.91 66.11
C LEU A 17 4.76 12.97 64.63
N LEU A 18 3.83 13.88 64.32
CA LEU A 18 3.60 14.44 63.00
C LEU A 18 4.90 15.05 62.46
N PHE A 19 5.74 14.25 61.84
CA PHE A 19 6.67 14.74 60.82
C PHE A 19 5.87 14.88 59.54
N GLY A 20 5.60 16.13 59.15
CA GLY A 20 5.10 16.45 57.82
C GLY A 20 6.07 15.91 56.78
N SER A 21 5.76 14.74 56.23
CA SER A 21 6.34 14.28 54.99
C SER A 21 5.89 15.28 53.92
N LYS A 22 6.80 16.18 53.53
CA LYS A 22 6.70 16.84 52.24
C LYS A 22 6.54 15.74 51.21
N VAL A 23 5.32 15.56 50.71
CA VAL A 23 5.08 14.82 49.47
C VAL A 23 5.94 15.54 48.44
N LEU A 24 7.00 14.89 47.97
CA LEU A 24 7.70 15.32 46.77
C LEU A 24 6.68 15.21 45.64
N TRP A 25 6.07 16.32 45.28
CA TRP A 25 5.26 16.40 44.07
C TRP A 25 6.23 16.12 42.92
N ALA A 26 6.07 14.98 42.25
CA ALA A 26 6.78 14.72 41.02
C ALA A 26 6.30 15.74 39.98
N ASP A 27 7.23 16.34 39.23
CA ASP A 27 6.88 17.23 38.12
C ASP A 27 5.86 16.53 37.19
N PRO A 28 4.92 17.25 36.55
CA PRO A 28 3.93 16.63 35.68
C PRO A 28 4.62 15.81 34.61
N PHE A 29 4.14 14.59 34.38
CA PHE A 29 4.64 13.79 33.26
C PHE A 29 4.22 14.47 31.96
N LEU A 30 5.16 14.65 31.02
CA LEU A 30 4.88 15.17 29.69
C LEU A 30 5.72 14.43 28.67
N ARG A 31 5.10 14.01 27.57
CA ARG A 31 5.77 13.34 26.46
C ARG A 31 5.20 13.82 25.13
N ILE A 32 6.08 14.14 24.18
CA ILE A 32 5.76 14.25 22.76
C ILE A 32 6.07 12.90 22.11
N VAL A 33 5.04 12.25 21.54
CA VAL A 33 5.18 10.95 20.84
C VAL A 33 5.49 11.17 19.37
N GLN A 34 4.72 12.03 18.70
CA GLN A 34 4.98 12.46 17.32
C GLN A 34 4.92 14.00 17.24
N PRO A 35 5.79 14.64 16.46
CA PRO A 35 6.86 14.03 15.67
C PRO A 35 8.03 13.46 16.50
N PHE A 36 8.76 12.48 15.96
CA PHE A 36 10.01 11.98 16.55
C PHE A 36 11.15 12.99 16.48
N GLU A 37 12.19 12.82 17.29
CA GLU A 37 13.37 13.68 17.27
C GLU A 37 14.07 13.61 15.90
N ASN A 38 14.40 14.77 15.34
CA ASN A 38 14.97 14.93 14.00
C ASN A 38 14.11 14.35 12.87
N TYR A 39 12.79 14.23 13.07
CA TYR A 39 11.89 13.76 12.02
C TYR A 39 11.87 14.72 10.83
N ASP A 40 11.98 14.17 9.62
CA ASP A 40 11.87 14.91 8.36
C ASP A 40 10.39 14.99 7.94
N ILE A 41 9.81 16.17 8.07
CA ILE A 41 8.42 16.44 7.71
C ILE A 41 8.38 16.89 6.24
N PRO A 42 7.43 16.37 5.43
CA PRO A 42 7.26 16.83 4.05
C PRO A 42 6.90 18.33 4.00
N PRO A 43 6.93 18.97 2.82
CA PRO A 43 6.57 20.38 2.73
C PRO A 43 5.11 20.63 3.09
N VAL A 44 4.88 21.25 4.25
CA VAL A 44 3.55 21.55 4.82
C VAL A 44 3.58 22.90 5.55
N GLU A 45 2.44 23.60 5.58
CA GLU A 45 2.28 24.87 6.32
C GLU A 45 1.95 24.64 7.79
N SER A 46 1.37 23.49 8.11
CA SER A 46 1.04 23.06 9.47
C SER A 46 1.05 21.54 9.55
N SER A 47 1.22 21.03 10.76
CA SER A 47 0.98 19.61 11.07
C SER A 47 0.58 19.43 12.53
N PHE A 48 0.29 18.19 12.91
CA PHE A 48 -0.14 17.85 14.25
C PHE A 48 1.01 17.33 15.12
N VAL A 49 0.94 17.66 16.41
CA VAL A 49 1.81 17.15 17.47
C VAL A 49 0.94 16.44 18.48
N PHE A 50 1.28 15.22 18.84
CA PHE A 50 0.54 14.45 19.83
C PHE A 50 1.43 13.74 20.83
N GLY A 51 0.84 13.42 21.98
CA GLY A 51 1.53 12.78 23.08
C GLY A 51 0.65 12.71 24.33
N SER A 52 1.27 12.63 25.49
CA SER A 52 0.57 12.39 26.76
C SER A 52 1.08 13.29 27.87
N VAL A 53 0.19 13.66 28.79
CA VAL A 53 0.46 14.47 29.97
C VAL A 53 -0.27 13.92 31.19
N LEU A 54 0.38 13.93 32.37
CA LEU A 54 -0.28 13.67 33.66
C LEU A 54 0.10 14.72 34.71
N PRO A 55 -0.85 15.13 35.59
CA PRO A 55 -2.27 14.75 35.55
C PRO A 55 -2.97 15.33 34.30
N ALA A 56 -4.05 14.68 33.83
CA ALA A 56 -4.79 15.16 32.65
C ALA A 56 -5.36 16.58 32.83
N THR A 57 -5.49 17.03 34.08
CA THR A 57 -5.91 18.39 34.45
C THR A 57 -4.80 19.44 34.35
N ALA A 58 -3.55 19.04 34.05
CA ALA A 58 -2.46 19.98 33.87
C ALA A 58 -2.74 20.90 32.67
N SER A 59 -2.49 22.20 32.85
CA SER A 59 -2.50 23.13 31.72
C SER A 59 -1.35 22.78 30.78
N LEU A 60 -1.63 22.66 29.48
CA LEU A 60 -0.66 22.27 28.46
C LEU A 60 -0.62 23.32 27.35
N THR A 61 0.59 23.70 26.95
CA THR A 61 0.81 24.52 25.76
C THR A 61 1.84 23.88 24.84
N ILE A 62 1.70 24.09 23.53
CA ILE A 62 2.70 23.73 22.52
C ILE A 62 3.04 24.98 21.72
N ASN A 63 4.31 25.41 21.77
CA ASN A 63 4.76 26.68 21.22
C ASN A 63 3.89 27.88 21.67
N GLY A 64 3.43 27.85 22.92
CA GLY A 64 2.55 28.87 23.51
C GLY A 64 1.07 28.73 23.17
N ALA A 65 0.68 27.87 22.21
CA ALA A 65 -0.72 27.59 21.91
C ALA A 65 -1.31 26.62 22.93
N SER A 66 -2.47 26.95 23.50
CA SER A 66 -3.16 26.09 24.47
C SER A 66 -3.64 24.77 23.83
N VAL A 67 -3.46 23.69 24.58
CA VAL A 67 -3.89 22.33 24.25
C VAL A 67 -4.76 21.82 25.39
N THR A 68 -5.89 21.21 25.05
CA THR A 68 -6.77 20.54 26.02
C THR A 68 -6.46 19.05 25.99
N PRO A 69 -5.85 18.48 27.04
CA PRO A 69 -5.69 17.04 27.13
C PRO A 69 -7.04 16.34 27.22
N HIS A 70 -7.14 15.16 26.63
CA HIS A 70 -8.25 14.23 26.79
C HIS A 70 -8.31 13.73 28.25
N THR A 71 -9.43 13.12 28.66
CA THR A 71 -9.63 12.62 30.04
C THR A 71 -8.58 11.60 30.47
N ASN A 72 -8.01 10.84 29.53
CA ASN A 72 -6.91 9.90 29.76
C ASN A 72 -5.53 10.58 29.76
N GLY A 73 -5.43 11.90 29.55
CA GLY A 73 -4.17 12.65 29.46
C GLY A 73 -3.50 12.64 28.07
N GLY A 74 -4.04 11.93 27.08
CA GLY A 74 -3.58 12.03 25.69
C GLY A 74 -3.92 13.40 25.09
N PHE A 75 -3.10 13.92 24.19
CA PHE A 75 -3.37 15.18 23.50
C PHE A 75 -2.94 15.10 22.04
N ILE A 76 -3.60 15.86 21.18
CA ILE A 76 -3.19 16.12 19.79
C ILE A 76 -3.51 17.59 19.46
N LYS A 77 -2.61 18.25 18.74
CA LYS A 77 -2.77 19.66 18.36
C LYS A 77 -2.14 19.95 17.01
N ILE A 78 -2.89 20.55 16.10
CA ILE A 78 -2.36 21.14 14.87
C ILE A 78 -1.66 22.46 15.22
N ILE A 79 -0.40 22.61 14.78
CA ILE A 79 0.38 23.83 14.94
C ILE A 79 1.02 24.24 13.60
N PRO A 80 1.22 25.54 13.34
CA PRO A 80 1.92 26.00 12.14
C PRO A 80 3.39 25.61 12.19
N PHE A 81 3.93 25.19 11.04
CA PHE A 81 5.32 24.83 10.86
C PHE A 81 6.02 25.82 9.92
N ASN A 82 7.28 26.13 10.22
CA ASN A 82 8.16 26.89 9.33
C ASN A 82 9.18 25.95 8.68
N GLU A 83 9.54 26.22 7.44
CA GLU A 83 10.55 25.43 6.72
C GLU A 83 11.92 25.41 7.43
N GLY A 84 12.65 24.32 7.24
CA GLY A 84 13.95 24.07 7.85
C GLY A 84 13.84 23.50 9.27
N ARG A 85 14.88 23.76 10.08
CA ARG A 85 14.91 23.29 11.47
C ARG A 85 13.87 24.03 12.30
N PHE A 86 12.96 23.27 12.89
CA PHE A 86 11.85 23.79 13.69
C PHE A 86 11.85 23.16 15.09
N LYS A 87 11.56 23.96 16.12
CA LYS A 87 11.48 23.50 17.52
C LYS A 87 10.03 23.50 17.98
N ILE A 88 9.63 22.37 18.56
CA ILE A 88 8.33 22.19 19.21
C ILE A 88 8.59 22.16 20.71
N ASN A 89 8.07 23.14 21.44
CA ASN A 89 8.20 23.24 22.89
C ASN A 89 6.84 22.98 23.53
N ALA A 90 6.69 21.82 24.16
CA ALA A 90 5.52 21.50 24.98
C ALA A 90 5.81 21.84 26.45
N VAL A 91 4.88 22.53 27.11
CA VAL A 91 5.01 22.94 28.52
C VAL A 91 3.74 22.54 29.26
N ALA A 92 3.87 21.70 30.29
CA ALA A 92 2.80 21.28 31.17
C ALA A 92 2.98 21.88 32.57
N PHE A 93 1.89 22.38 33.16
CA PHE A 93 1.86 22.92 34.53
C PHE A 93 0.65 22.38 35.29
N ASP A 94 0.88 21.74 36.43
CA ASP A 94 -0.15 21.07 37.26
C ASP A 94 -0.73 21.94 38.38
N GLY A 95 -0.36 23.22 38.44
CA GLY A 95 -0.70 24.14 39.53
C GLY A 95 0.42 24.32 40.56
N VAL A 96 1.45 23.47 40.53
CA VAL A 96 2.57 23.49 41.49
C VAL A 96 3.92 23.51 40.76
N SER A 97 4.09 22.69 39.74
CA SER A 97 5.36 22.42 39.05
C SER A 97 5.17 22.39 37.54
N THR A 98 6.27 22.62 36.81
CA THR A 98 6.27 22.76 35.35
C THR A 98 7.25 21.78 34.72
N THR A 99 6.79 21.03 33.71
CA THR A 99 7.63 20.20 32.85
C THR A 99 7.65 20.75 31.44
N THR A 100 8.85 20.85 30.86
CA THR A 100 9.04 21.28 29.48
C THR A 100 9.71 20.17 28.68
N VAL A 101 9.15 19.87 27.50
CA VAL A 101 9.73 18.95 26.53
C VAL A 101 9.93 19.68 25.21
N THR A 102 11.17 19.67 24.71
CA THR A 102 11.50 20.21 23.39
C THR A 102 11.76 19.08 22.40
N ARG A 103 11.26 19.24 21.18
CA ARG A 103 11.44 18.31 20.05
C ARG A 103 11.94 19.10 18.84
N GLU A 104 13.07 18.70 18.26
CA GLU A 104 13.56 19.30 17.02
C GLU A 104 13.15 18.45 15.81
N VAL A 105 12.72 19.12 14.74
CA VAL A 105 12.31 18.49 13.48
C VAL A 105 12.84 19.29 12.29
N ASN A 106 12.80 18.70 11.09
CA ASN A 106 13.19 19.35 9.85
C ASN A 106 12.03 19.35 8.86
N VAL A 107 11.48 20.53 8.56
CA VAL A 107 10.36 20.69 7.64
C VAL A 107 10.90 21.01 6.25
N ALA A 108 10.59 20.17 5.26
CA ALA A 108 11.05 20.39 3.91
C ALA A 108 10.46 21.70 3.32
N PRO A 109 11.21 22.45 2.50
CA PRO A 109 10.74 23.71 1.96
C PRO A 109 9.58 23.50 0.96
N MET A 110 8.55 24.34 1.05
CA MET A 110 7.48 24.35 0.05
C MET A 110 8.06 24.65 -1.33
N ARG A 111 7.49 24.00 -2.35
CA ARG A 111 7.83 24.36 -3.74
C ARG A 111 7.28 25.74 -4.01
N SER A 112 8.17 26.73 -4.09
CA SER A 112 7.81 28.10 -4.43
C SER A 112 8.12 28.42 -5.89
N SER A 113 7.38 29.39 -6.43
CA SER A 113 7.70 30.04 -7.69
C SER A 113 9.07 30.70 -7.59
N PHE A 114 9.91 30.56 -8.61
CA PHE A 114 11.10 31.39 -8.72
C PHE A 114 10.70 32.86 -8.92
N SER A 115 11.52 33.80 -8.44
CA SER A 115 11.27 35.21 -8.70
C SER A 115 11.38 35.50 -10.21
N LEU A 116 10.70 36.56 -10.68
CA LEU A 116 10.86 37.06 -12.06
C LEU A 116 12.31 37.41 -12.41
N THR A 117 13.15 37.58 -11.38
CA THR A 117 14.56 37.95 -11.50
C THR A 117 15.55 36.82 -11.27
N GLU A 118 15.06 35.59 -11.07
CA GLU A 118 15.90 34.43 -10.82
C GLU A 118 16.95 34.25 -11.93
N LYS A 119 18.15 33.85 -11.53
CA LYS A 119 19.34 33.76 -12.38
C LYS A 119 19.71 32.32 -12.74
N LYS A 120 18.97 31.34 -12.22
CA LYS A 120 19.19 29.91 -12.46
C LYS A 120 18.01 29.24 -13.15
N ILE A 121 18.33 28.20 -13.91
CA ILE A 121 17.38 27.19 -14.37
C ILE A 121 17.67 25.92 -13.58
N ARG A 122 16.65 25.34 -12.95
CA ARG A 122 16.68 24.05 -12.27
C ARG A 122 16.06 22.98 -13.17
N PRO A 123 16.86 22.12 -13.82
CA PRO A 123 16.30 20.98 -14.56
C PRO A 123 15.49 20.06 -13.66
N LEU A 124 14.32 19.62 -14.13
CA LEU A 124 13.41 18.73 -13.42
C LEU A 124 13.29 17.37 -14.10
N SER A 125 13.22 17.32 -15.43
CA SER A 125 13.15 16.07 -16.19
C SER A 125 13.68 16.21 -17.62
N PRO A 126 14.29 15.16 -18.19
CA PRO A 126 14.98 14.10 -17.47
C PRO A 126 16.25 14.65 -16.83
N THR A 127 16.60 14.14 -15.64
CA THR A 127 17.85 14.48 -14.93
C THR A 127 18.83 13.31 -14.84
N THR A 128 18.38 12.12 -15.24
CA THR A 128 19.12 10.86 -15.22
C THR A 128 19.11 10.21 -16.60
N ARG A 129 19.95 9.17 -16.76
CA ARG A 129 20.10 8.38 -18.00
C ARG A 129 18.74 7.99 -18.60
N VAL A 130 18.58 8.26 -19.90
CA VAL A 130 17.39 7.85 -20.66
C VAL A 130 17.81 7.05 -21.89
N VAL A 131 17.21 5.88 -22.09
CA VAL A 131 17.34 5.09 -23.32
C VAL A 131 15.99 5.04 -24.02
N VAL A 132 15.97 5.45 -25.28
CA VAL A 132 14.75 5.61 -26.11
C VAL A 132 14.94 4.99 -27.49
N ARG A 133 13.84 4.71 -28.18
CA ARG A 133 13.78 4.27 -29.58
C ARG A 133 13.25 5.39 -30.46
N PRO A 134 13.52 5.36 -31.79
CA PRO A 134 12.78 6.18 -32.73
C PRO A 134 11.26 6.08 -32.53
N GLY A 135 10.58 7.22 -32.54
CA GLY A 135 9.15 7.35 -32.23
C GLY A 135 8.84 7.70 -30.78
N ASP A 136 9.73 7.39 -29.82
CA ASP A 136 9.52 7.76 -28.42
C ASP A 136 9.49 9.29 -28.24
N ILE A 137 8.67 9.75 -27.31
CA ILE A 137 8.65 11.15 -26.89
C ILE A 137 9.49 11.30 -25.62
N VAL A 138 10.40 12.28 -25.64
CA VAL A 138 11.15 12.72 -24.46
C VAL A 138 10.54 14.03 -23.98
N ASP A 139 9.83 13.96 -22.86
CA ASP A 139 9.38 15.14 -22.13
C ASP A 139 10.55 15.78 -21.39
N VAL A 140 10.67 17.10 -21.54
CA VAL A 140 11.75 17.89 -20.96
C VAL A 140 11.14 19.01 -20.12
N ILE A 141 11.55 19.09 -18.86
CA ILE A 141 10.97 20.01 -17.87
C ILE A 141 12.09 20.70 -17.09
N PHE A 142 11.98 22.01 -16.90
CA PHE A 142 12.80 22.76 -15.95
C PHE A 142 11.97 23.82 -15.20
N GLN A 143 12.47 24.27 -14.05
CA GLN A 143 11.97 25.47 -13.38
C GLN A 143 12.93 26.65 -13.55
N GLY A 144 12.41 27.80 -13.94
CA GLY A 144 13.15 29.05 -14.12
C GLY A 144 12.32 30.27 -13.70
N ALA A 145 12.82 31.47 -13.97
CA ALA A 145 12.05 32.70 -13.78
C ALA A 145 10.75 32.64 -14.61
N PRO A 146 9.57 32.94 -14.03
CA PRO A 146 8.29 32.96 -14.74
C PRO A 146 8.24 33.98 -15.89
N GLU A 147 7.25 33.81 -16.76
CA GLU A 147 6.88 34.71 -17.86
C GLU A 147 7.99 34.91 -18.93
N GLY A 148 8.97 34.02 -18.95
CA GLY A 148 10.04 33.99 -19.95
C GLY A 148 9.71 33.17 -21.20
N LYS A 149 10.55 33.34 -22.23
CA LYS A 149 10.56 32.50 -23.43
C LYS A 149 11.63 31.42 -23.25
N ALA A 150 11.18 30.18 -23.11
CA ALA A 150 12.04 29.03 -22.85
C ALA A 150 12.29 28.19 -24.10
N THR A 151 13.48 27.59 -24.16
CA THR A 151 13.88 26.64 -25.21
C THR A 151 14.72 25.51 -24.63
N PHE A 152 14.78 24.40 -25.35
CA PHE A 152 15.73 23.33 -25.08
C PHE A 152 16.34 22.79 -26.36
N ARG A 153 17.43 22.03 -26.23
CA ARG A 153 17.98 21.20 -27.30
C ARG A 153 18.66 19.97 -26.72
N ILE A 154 18.73 18.91 -27.52
CA ILE A 154 19.42 17.66 -27.17
C ILE A 154 20.79 17.64 -27.87
N GLY A 155 21.84 17.44 -27.08
CA GLY A 155 23.22 17.49 -27.57
C GLY A 155 23.77 18.89 -27.81
N LYS A 156 25.09 18.96 -28.06
CA LYS A 156 25.81 20.24 -28.26
C LYS A 156 25.56 20.87 -29.63
N LYS A 157 25.11 20.09 -30.61
CA LYS A 157 24.90 20.49 -31.99
C LYS A 157 23.51 20.00 -32.38
N GLY A 158 22.57 20.94 -32.54
CA GLY A 158 21.16 20.65 -32.77
C GLY A 158 20.32 21.93 -32.67
N PRO A 159 19.13 21.95 -33.29
CA PRO A 159 18.22 23.09 -33.22
C PRO A 159 17.67 23.25 -31.80
N TYR A 160 17.25 24.48 -31.47
CA TYR A 160 16.48 24.75 -30.26
C TYR A 160 15.00 24.54 -30.55
N PHE A 161 14.33 23.85 -29.63
CA PHE A 161 12.90 23.62 -29.62
C PHE A 161 12.25 24.52 -28.57
N PRO A 162 11.02 25.00 -28.80
CA PRO A 162 10.31 25.82 -27.83
C PRO A 162 9.89 25.01 -26.60
N MET A 163 9.74 25.70 -25.47
CA MET A 163 9.10 25.18 -24.26
C MET A 163 8.03 26.16 -23.80
N PHE A 164 7.02 25.64 -23.12
CA PHE A 164 5.85 26.40 -22.68
C PHE A 164 5.74 26.36 -21.16
N GLU A 165 5.50 27.52 -20.56
CA GLU A 165 5.23 27.62 -19.13
C GLU A 165 3.90 26.94 -18.82
N GLN A 166 3.91 26.06 -17.83
CA GLN A 166 2.72 25.38 -17.36
C GLN A 166 1.94 26.31 -16.41
N PRO A 167 0.61 26.39 -16.54
CA PRO A 167 -0.22 27.10 -15.57
C PRO A 167 -0.21 26.35 -14.22
N GLY A 168 -0.36 27.08 -13.12
CA GLY A 168 -0.48 26.52 -11.77
C GLY A 168 0.09 27.44 -10.69
N ASP A 169 -0.06 27.02 -9.43
CA ASP A 169 0.37 27.81 -8.25
C ASP A 169 1.89 28.01 -8.20
N VAL A 170 2.64 27.05 -8.73
CA VAL A 170 4.09 27.15 -8.92
C VAL A 170 4.37 27.58 -10.36
N ARG A 171 4.59 28.90 -10.54
CA ARG A 171 4.96 29.50 -11.82
C ARG A 171 6.42 29.22 -12.20
N GLY A 172 6.74 29.42 -13.48
CA GLY A 172 8.09 29.23 -14.02
C GLY A 172 8.46 27.78 -14.32
N ILE A 173 7.48 26.86 -14.35
CA ILE A 173 7.67 25.48 -14.79
C ILE A 173 7.52 25.43 -16.31
N TYR A 174 8.61 25.20 -17.03
CA TYR A 174 8.60 25.11 -18.49
C TYR A 174 8.67 23.65 -18.93
N GLN A 175 7.80 23.25 -19.86
CA GLN A 175 7.78 21.93 -20.47
C GLN A 175 7.91 22.01 -21.99
N GLY A 176 8.69 21.11 -22.55
CA GLY A 176 8.76 20.84 -23.98
C GLY A 176 8.80 19.33 -24.22
N ALA A 177 8.57 18.92 -25.46
CA ALA A 177 8.60 17.52 -25.84
C ALA A 177 9.37 17.35 -27.15
N TYR A 178 10.07 16.24 -27.29
CA TYR A 178 10.79 15.89 -28.51
C TYR A 178 10.52 14.44 -28.90
N SER A 179 10.00 14.23 -30.11
CA SER A 179 9.86 12.89 -30.68
C SER A 179 11.19 12.47 -31.32
N ILE A 180 11.74 11.34 -30.87
CA ILE A 180 13.01 10.80 -31.34
C ILE A 180 12.88 10.37 -32.79
N GLN A 181 13.71 10.95 -33.65
CA GLN A 181 13.72 10.68 -35.08
C GLN A 181 14.59 9.46 -35.41
N PRO A 182 14.28 8.69 -36.48
CA PRO A 182 15.09 7.55 -36.91
C PRO A 182 16.57 7.88 -37.16
N ASN A 183 16.87 9.12 -37.54
CA ASN A 183 18.23 9.60 -37.84
C ASN A 183 18.97 10.21 -36.64
N ASP A 184 18.35 10.34 -35.46
CA ASP A 184 18.99 10.89 -34.25
C ASP A 184 20.07 9.99 -33.65
N LYS A 185 21.32 10.47 -33.65
CA LYS A 185 22.51 9.70 -33.22
C LYS A 185 22.91 9.97 -31.77
N PHE A 186 21.96 10.23 -30.88
CA PHE A 186 22.31 10.53 -29.49
C PHE A 186 22.87 9.29 -28.80
N ASP A 187 24.11 9.37 -28.33
CA ASP A 187 24.79 8.34 -27.55
C ASP A 187 25.38 8.99 -26.28
N GLY A 188 24.50 9.26 -25.32
CA GLY A 188 24.84 9.95 -24.07
C GLY A 188 24.76 11.47 -24.17
N ALA A 189 23.84 12.00 -24.98
CA ALA A 189 23.67 13.44 -25.17
C ALA A 189 23.08 14.12 -23.91
N ASP A 190 23.62 15.28 -23.54
CA ASP A 190 23.03 16.13 -22.50
C ASP A 190 21.89 16.99 -23.07
N ILE A 191 21.02 17.52 -22.21
CA ILE A 191 20.00 18.50 -22.59
C ILE A 191 20.48 19.89 -22.18
N TYR A 192 20.35 20.85 -23.09
CA TYR A 192 20.69 22.24 -22.86
C TYR A 192 19.41 23.08 -22.85
N PHE A 193 19.28 23.93 -21.85
CA PHE A 193 18.16 24.83 -21.66
C PHE A 193 18.56 26.27 -21.92
N GLY A 194 17.64 27.02 -22.49
CA GLY A 194 17.69 28.48 -22.59
C GLY A 194 16.41 29.08 -22.04
N LEU A 195 16.54 30.17 -21.30
CA LEU A 195 15.42 31.00 -20.85
C LEU A 195 15.76 32.46 -21.15
N ARG A 196 14.93 33.12 -21.95
CA ARG A 196 14.94 34.57 -22.09
C ARG A 196 13.86 35.15 -21.18
N ARG A 197 14.28 35.83 -20.13
CA ARG A 197 13.38 36.46 -19.16
C ARG A 197 12.61 37.63 -19.78
N SER A 198 11.57 38.07 -19.08
CA SER A 198 10.76 39.24 -19.44
C SER A 198 11.59 40.53 -19.52
N ASP A 199 12.64 40.68 -18.68
CA ASP A 199 13.61 41.78 -18.74
C ASP A 199 14.64 41.66 -19.89
N GLY A 200 14.50 40.65 -20.75
CA GLY A 200 15.35 40.41 -21.90
C GLY A 200 16.65 39.64 -21.61
N LYS A 201 17.02 39.41 -20.35
CA LYS A 201 18.24 38.66 -20.00
C LYS A 201 18.11 37.18 -20.33
N LYS A 202 19.22 36.58 -20.75
CA LYS A 202 19.31 35.16 -21.12
C LYS A 202 19.98 34.36 -20.01
N ILE A 203 19.41 33.20 -19.69
CA ILE A 203 19.95 32.21 -18.76
C ILE A 203 20.04 30.89 -19.50
N ASN A 204 21.15 30.18 -19.31
CA ASN A 204 21.33 28.86 -19.88
C ASN A 204 21.66 27.86 -18.78
N SER A 205 21.25 26.61 -18.97
CA SER A 205 21.59 25.51 -18.06
C SER A 205 21.73 24.20 -18.81
N ARG A 206 22.23 23.17 -18.12
CA ARG A 206 22.45 21.84 -18.69
C ARG A 206 21.94 20.78 -17.72
N ALA A 207 21.06 19.89 -18.18
CA ALA A 207 20.78 18.63 -17.52
C ALA A 207 21.75 17.55 -18.00
N ARG A 208 22.39 16.85 -17.04
CA ARG A 208 23.26 15.70 -17.31
C ARG A 208 22.46 14.41 -17.53
N ALA A 209 21.39 14.50 -18.32
CA ALA A 209 20.42 13.42 -18.51
C ALA A 209 20.96 12.23 -19.32
N LYS A 210 21.95 12.39 -20.20
CA LYS A 210 22.48 11.29 -21.03
C LYS A 210 21.39 10.54 -21.82
N ILE A 211 20.85 11.20 -22.83
CA ILE A 211 19.91 10.63 -23.80
C ILE A 211 20.66 9.70 -24.77
N ILE A 212 20.17 8.48 -24.91
CA ILE A 212 20.73 7.44 -25.78
C ILE A 212 19.61 6.89 -26.67
N VAL A 213 19.79 6.97 -27.99
CA VAL A 213 18.90 6.34 -28.96
C VAL A 213 19.36 4.90 -29.18
N GLN A 214 18.54 3.94 -28.78
CA GLN A 214 18.76 2.51 -28.96
C GLN A 214 18.60 2.14 -30.45
N ARG A 215 19.73 2.01 -31.14
CA ARG A 215 19.84 1.64 -32.56
C ARG A 215 20.31 0.21 -32.79
N ARG A 216 20.10 -0.68 -31.82
CA ARG A 216 20.73 -2.00 -31.83
C ARG A 216 20.20 -2.85 -32.99
N LYS A 217 21.12 -3.51 -33.70
CA LYS A 217 20.80 -4.57 -34.68
C LYS A 217 20.09 -5.77 -34.05
N LEU A 218 20.33 -6.00 -32.75
CA LEU A 218 19.80 -7.13 -31.99
C LEU A 218 18.92 -6.63 -30.84
N PRO A 219 17.79 -7.32 -30.56
CA PRO A 219 16.91 -7.00 -29.44
C PRO A 219 17.61 -7.23 -28.09
N ARG A 220 17.11 -6.54 -27.06
CA ARG A 220 17.54 -6.67 -25.67
C ARG A 220 16.44 -7.36 -24.88
N PHE A 221 16.83 -8.31 -24.06
CA PHE A 221 15.91 -9.02 -23.20
C PHE A 221 16.42 -9.03 -21.77
N VAL A 222 15.49 -9.04 -20.84
CA VAL A 222 15.73 -9.32 -19.44
C VAL A 222 14.93 -10.52 -18.99
N GLU A 223 15.45 -11.24 -18.01
CA GLU A 223 14.73 -12.28 -17.26
C GLU A 223 14.44 -11.78 -15.84
N ILE A 224 13.21 -11.96 -15.37
CA ILE A 224 12.79 -11.61 -14.01
C ILE A 224 13.47 -12.57 -13.03
N LYS A 225 14.27 -12.04 -12.09
CA LYS A 225 15.05 -12.83 -11.13
C LYS A 225 14.23 -13.25 -9.91
N ASP A 226 13.39 -12.33 -9.47
CA ASP A 226 12.51 -12.38 -8.31
C ASP A 226 11.19 -11.74 -8.71
N ASP A 227 10.08 -12.12 -8.07
CA ASP A 227 8.76 -11.60 -8.42
C ASP A 227 8.77 -10.07 -8.47
N ALA A 228 8.23 -9.52 -9.56
CA ALA A 228 8.39 -8.13 -9.92
C ALA A 228 7.04 -7.46 -10.15
N VAL A 229 6.96 -6.18 -9.82
CA VAL A 229 5.80 -5.34 -10.18
C VAL A 229 6.10 -4.62 -11.48
N LEU A 230 5.21 -4.77 -12.45
CA LEU A 230 5.18 -3.96 -13.64
C LEU A 230 4.35 -2.70 -13.36
N LEU A 231 4.96 -1.54 -13.51
CA LEU A 231 4.38 -0.22 -13.22
C LEU A 231 3.87 0.44 -14.49
N THR A 232 2.85 1.29 -14.37
CA THR A 232 2.34 2.11 -15.48
C THR A 232 3.28 3.24 -15.88
N GLY A 233 4.28 3.54 -15.05
CA GLY A 233 5.32 4.53 -15.34
C GLY A 233 6.59 4.32 -14.51
N PRO A 234 7.66 5.06 -14.83
CA PRO A 234 8.98 4.89 -14.22
C PRO A 234 9.07 5.62 -12.88
N GLY A 235 8.63 4.99 -11.79
CA GLY A 235 8.75 5.56 -10.45
C GLY A 235 7.78 4.97 -9.43
N SER A 236 8.00 5.27 -8.15
CA SER A 236 7.13 4.81 -7.06
C SER A 236 5.76 5.51 -7.01
N SER A 237 5.60 6.63 -7.72
CA SER A 237 4.34 7.38 -7.81
C SER A 237 3.36 6.83 -8.85
N TYR A 238 3.76 5.80 -9.62
CA TYR A 238 2.93 5.21 -10.67
C TYR A 238 2.20 3.96 -10.18
N GLY A 239 1.02 3.73 -10.74
CA GLY A 239 0.18 2.59 -10.41
C GLY A 239 0.79 1.25 -10.82
N TYR A 240 0.32 0.18 -10.18
CA TYR A 240 0.70 -1.18 -10.51
C TYR A 240 -0.15 -1.66 -11.68
N HIS A 241 0.51 -2.18 -12.71
CA HIS A 241 -0.15 -2.74 -13.89
C HIS A 241 -0.31 -4.26 -13.77
N LEU A 242 0.78 -4.99 -13.51
CA LEU A 242 0.82 -6.45 -13.38
C LEU A 242 1.86 -6.91 -12.35
N PHE A 243 1.73 -8.14 -11.89
CA PHE A 243 2.77 -8.86 -11.14
C PHE A 243 3.39 -9.90 -12.07
N LEU A 244 4.71 -10.01 -12.03
CA LEU A 244 5.50 -10.83 -12.94
C LEU A 244 6.24 -11.89 -12.12
N ASP A 245 5.94 -13.15 -12.42
CA ASP A 245 6.63 -14.29 -11.82
C ASP A 245 8.11 -14.36 -12.25
N LYS A 246 8.93 -14.90 -11.37
CA LYS A 246 10.30 -15.31 -11.68
C LYS A 246 10.41 -16.16 -12.96
N GLY A 247 11.41 -15.82 -13.78
CA GLY A 247 11.77 -16.55 -15.00
C GLY A 247 11.05 -16.06 -16.27
N ILE A 248 10.13 -15.11 -16.15
CA ILE A 248 9.53 -14.45 -17.33
C ILE A 248 10.61 -13.62 -18.05
N ARG A 249 10.64 -13.70 -19.38
CA ARG A 249 11.56 -12.92 -20.23
C ARG A 249 10.80 -11.85 -20.97
N LEU A 250 11.31 -10.62 -20.92
CA LEU A 250 10.67 -9.45 -21.52
C LEU A 250 11.66 -8.66 -22.37
N GLU A 251 11.18 -8.13 -23.50
CA GLU A 251 11.98 -7.25 -24.36
C GLU A 251 12.13 -5.88 -23.70
N VAL A 252 13.35 -5.35 -23.64
CA VAL A 252 13.62 -4.00 -23.16
C VAL A 252 13.51 -3.00 -24.30
N THR A 253 12.56 -2.08 -24.17
CA THR A 253 12.27 -1.04 -25.17
C THR A 253 12.75 0.35 -24.77
N GLY A 254 13.15 0.55 -23.52
CA GLY A 254 13.66 1.82 -23.04
C GLY A 254 14.17 1.75 -21.60
N GLU A 255 14.66 2.89 -21.11
CA GLU A 255 15.24 3.02 -19.77
C GLU A 255 15.05 4.44 -19.26
N LEU A 256 14.71 4.59 -17.99
CA LEU A 256 14.74 5.88 -17.29
C LEU A 256 15.30 5.68 -15.89
N GLY A 257 16.51 6.21 -15.64
CA GLY A 257 17.19 6.09 -14.36
C GLY A 257 17.33 4.62 -13.94
N ASN A 258 16.63 4.22 -12.87
CA ASN A 258 16.66 2.85 -12.32
C ASN A 258 15.56 1.93 -12.86
N PHE A 259 14.82 2.36 -13.88
CA PHE A 259 13.71 1.61 -14.45
C PHE A 259 13.99 1.21 -15.90
N LEU A 260 13.52 0.03 -16.28
CA LEU A 260 13.50 -0.47 -17.65
C LEU A 260 12.06 -0.44 -18.15
N ARG A 261 11.85 0.08 -19.36
CA ARG A 261 10.60 -0.09 -20.08
C ARG A 261 10.64 -1.43 -20.79
N VAL A 262 9.64 -2.27 -20.54
CA VAL A 262 9.55 -3.63 -21.06
C VAL A 262 8.25 -3.84 -21.82
N LEU A 263 8.33 -4.64 -22.88
CA LEU A 263 7.20 -4.98 -23.74
C LEU A 263 6.56 -6.30 -23.28
N LEU A 264 5.22 -6.32 -23.20
CA LEU A 264 4.44 -7.54 -22.99
C LEU A 264 3.93 -8.09 -24.34
N SER A 265 3.36 -7.21 -25.15
CA SER A 265 2.84 -7.46 -26.50
C SER A 265 3.10 -6.24 -27.38
N ARG A 266 2.67 -6.25 -28.65
CA ARG A 266 2.93 -5.14 -29.58
C ARG A 266 2.53 -3.78 -29.00
N ASP A 267 1.34 -3.70 -28.39
CA ASP A 267 0.78 -2.44 -27.93
C ASP A 267 0.71 -2.33 -26.39
N THR A 268 1.15 -3.36 -25.66
CA THR A 268 1.19 -3.35 -24.18
C THR A 268 2.63 -3.34 -23.66
N GLN A 269 2.94 -2.32 -22.84
CA GLN A 269 4.24 -2.16 -22.19
C GLN A 269 4.09 -1.66 -20.74
N GLY A 270 5.16 -1.74 -19.97
CA GLY A 270 5.23 -1.15 -18.64
C GLY A 270 6.66 -0.97 -18.16
N TRP A 271 6.83 -0.64 -16.89
CA TRP A 271 8.13 -0.34 -16.30
C TRP A 271 8.46 -1.26 -15.13
N ILE A 272 9.68 -1.79 -15.10
CA ILE A 272 10.19 -2.59 -13.99
C ILE A 272 11.45 -1.94 -13.40
N LYS A 273 11.72 -2.15 -12.12
CA LYS A 273 13.01 -1.78 -11.53
C LYS A 273 14.12 -2.62 -12.17
N LYS A 274 15.28 -2.02 -12.43
CA LYS A 274 16.46 -2.77 -12.92
C LYS A 274 16.93 -3.85 -11.96
N SER A 275 16.77 -3.63 -10.65
CA SER A 275 17.25 -4.54 -9.61
C SER A 275 16.60 -5.92 -9.64
N VAL A 276 15.33 -6.01 -10.09
CA VAL A 276 14.58 -7.28 -10.16
C VAL A 276 14.80 -8.05 -11.47
N ALA A 277 15.62 -7.52 -12.37
CA ALA A 277 15.83 -8.04 -13.72
C ALA A 277 17.28 -8.48 -13.96
N LYS A 278 17.47 -9.52 -14.76
CA LYS A 278 18.77 -9.99 -15.29
C LYS A 278 18.84 -9.68 -16.77
N GLU A 279 19.80 -8.85 -17.19
CA GLU A 279 20.09 -8.68 -18.61
C GLU A 279 20.56 -10.02 -19.23
N LEU A 280 20.03 -10.32 -20.40
CA LEU A 280 20.39 -11.49 -21.20
C LEU A 280 21.35 -11.10 -22.34
N PRO A 281 22.12 -12.05 -22.90
CA PRO A 281 22.97 -11.78 -24.05
C PRO A 281 22.20 -11.12 -25.20
N ALA A 282 22.83 -10.15 -25.88
CA ALA A 282 22.20 -9.48 -27.01
C ALA A 282 21.86 -10.48 -28.12
N GLY A 283 20.66 -10.37 -28.69
CA GLY A 283 20.18 -11.33 -29.69
C GLY A 283 19.56 -12.60 -29.12
N THR A 284 19.42 -12.70 -27.79
CA THR A 284 18.55 -13.72 -27.17
C THR A 284 17.19 -13.69 -27.88
N PRO A 285 16.65 -14.84 -28.34
CA PRO A 285 15.39 -14.87 -29.07
C PRO A 285 14.21 -14.57 -28.13
N MET A 286 13.16 -13.99 -28.71
CA MET A 286 11.90 -13.77 -28.00
C MET A 286 11.31 -15.10 -27.52
N THR A 287 10.87 -15.15 -26.27
CA THR A 287 10.09 -16.28 -25.78
C THR A 287 8.70 -16.23 -26.42
N ARG A 288 8.37 -17.28 -27.16
CA ARG A 288 7.03 -17.49 -27.70
C ARG A 288 6.49 -18.83 -27.23
N SER A 289 5.19 -18.92 -27.05
CA SER A 289 4.51 -20.20 -26.91
C SER A 289 3.29 -20.24 -27.78
N ILE A 290 2.96 -21.46 -28.20
CA ILE A 290 1.76 -21.78 -28.93
C ILE A 290 0.94 -22.63 -27.97
N THR A 291 -0.27 -22.19 -27.65
CA THR A 291 -1.19 -22.98 -26.82
C THR A 291 -1.85 -24.03 -27.71
N ARG A 292 -1.85 -25.31 -27.31
CA ARG A 292 -2.41 -26.41 -28.13
C ARG A 292 -3.56 -27.13 -27.45
N ASN A 293 -3.32 -27.56 -26.22
CA ASN A 293 -4.29 -28.27 -25.42
C ASN A 293 -4.50 -27.51 -24.12
N MET A 294 -5.75 -27.40 -23.69
CA MET A 294 -6.11 -26.98 -22.35
C MET A 294 -6.81 -28.13 -21.64
N ARG A 295 -6.42 -28.41 -20.39
CA ARG A 295 -7.09 -29.41 -19.54
C ARG A 295 -7.78 -28.69 -18.39
N ILE A 296 -9.00 -29.08 -18.12
CA ILE A 296 -9.83 -28.53 -17.05
C ILE A 296 -10.38 -29.70 -16.25
N ASP A 297 -9.82 -29.89 -15.06
CA ASP A 297 -10.05 -31.01 -14.16
C ASP A 297 -10.52 -30.52 -12.78
N TYR A 298 -11.13 -31.41 -12.00
CA TYR A 298 -11.44 -31.18 -10.58
C TYR A 298 -10.29 -31.69 -9.71
N ILE A 299 -9.89 -30.89 -8.72
CA ILE A 299 -8.89 -31.25 -7.71
C ILE A 299 -9.34 -30.77 -6.32
N GLU A 300 -9.46 -31.65 -5.33
CA GLU A 300 -9.66 -31.26 -3.91
C GLU A 300 -10.65 -30.10 -3.64
N GLY A 301 -11.84 -30.09 -4.25
CA GLY A 301 -12.83 -29.01 -4.07
C GLY A 301 -12.60 -27.76 -4.93
N ASN A 302 -11.66 -27.82 -5.88
CA ASN A 302 -11.30 -26.73 -6.79
C ASN A 302 -11.34 -27.19 -8.25
N THR A 303 -11.40 -26.23 -9.17
CA THR A 303 -11.18 -26.49 -10.61
C THR A 303 -9.75 -26.13 -10.95
N LEU A 304 -9.02 -27.01 -11.61
CA LEU A 304 -7.69 -26.73 -12.14
C LEU A 304 -7.72 -26.60 -13.65
N ILE A 305 -7.23 -25.48 -14.15
CA ILE A 305 -6.93 -25.27 -15.57
C ILE A 305 -5.42 -25.42 -15.77
N GLU A 306 -5.03 -26.37 -16.59
CA GLU A 306 -3.65 -26.59 -17.01
C GLU A 306 -3.46 -26.17 -18.46
N LEU A 307 -2.49 -25.30 -18.70
CA LEU A 307 -2.11 -24.85 -20.02
C LEU A 307 -0.61 -25.03 -20.24
N PRO A 308 -0.19 -26.15 -20.88
CA PRO A 308 1.20 -26.39 -21.18
C PRO A 308 1.77 -25.35 -22.15
N LEU A 309 2.84 -24.67 -21.74
CA LEU A 309 3.57 -23.68 -22.55
C LEU A 309 5.04 -24.08 -22.71
N LYS A 310 5.71 -23.52 -23.71
CA LYS A 310 7.15 -23.73 -23.95
C LYS A 310 8.02 -22.88 -23.01
N ASN A 311 7.51 -21.72 -22.60
CA ASN A 311 8.19 -20.77 -21.72
C ASN A 311 7.18 -20.20 -20.72
N ARG A 312 7.68 -19.58 -19.65
CA ARG A 312 6.85 -18.74 -18.78
C ARG A 312 6.57 -17.40 -19.45
N HIS A 313 5.36 -16.91 -19.27
CA HIS A 313 4.84 -15.70 -19.88
C HIS A 313 4.17 -14.80 -18.85
N ALA A 314 4.20 -13.50 -19.09
CA ALA A 314 3.38 -12.58 -18.31
C ALA A 314 1.90 -12.87 -18.54
N TYR A 315 1.09 -12.73 -17.49
CA TYR A 315 -0.34 -12.93 -17.57
C TYR A 315 -1.09 -11.90 -16.74
N LYS A 316 -2.37 -11.73 -17.07
CA LYS A 316 -3.35 -10.95 -16.31
C LYS A 316 -4.59 -11.81 -16.11
N ILE A 317 -5.13 -11.83 -14.90
CA ILE A 317 -6.43 -12.42 -14.62
C ILE A 317 -7.35 -11.33 -14.11
N GLU A 318 -8.55 -11.26 -14.69
CA GLU A 318 -9.61 -10.35 -14.27
C GLU A 318 -10.86 -11.18 -13.95
N GLN A 319 -11.45 -10.93 -12.79
CA GLN A 319 -12.71 -11.56 -12.40
C GLN A 319 -13.88 -10.60 -12.65
N PHE A 320 -14.98 -11.14 -13.17
CA PHE A 320 -16.21 -10.37 -13.37
C PHE A 320 -17.34 -11.07 -12.62
N LEU A 321 -18.07 -10.30 -11.82
CA LEU A 321 -19.25 -10.78 -11.11
C LEU A 321 -20.49 -10.89 -12.01
N PHE A 322 -20.49 -10.23 -13.18
CA PHE A 322 -21.56 -10.35 -14.17
C PHE A 322 -21.07 -10.01 -15.61
N PRO A 323 -21.32 -10.87 -16.61
CA PRO A 323 -21.54 -12.31 -16.44
C PRO A 323 -20.37 -12.95 -15.69
N HIS A 324 -20.65 -14.03 -14.96
CA HIS A 324 -19.74 -14.74 -14.07
C HIS A 324 -18.59 -15.37 -14.86
N ARG A 325 -17.40 -14.77 -14.80
CA ARG A 325 -16.25 -15.26 -15.56
C ARG A 325 -14.90 -14.81 -15.01
N LEU A 326 -13.87 -15.56 -15.39
CA LEU A 326 -12.48 -15.15 -15.31
C LEU A 326 -11.94 -14.90 -16.72
N ARG A 327 -11.28 -13.76 -16.92
CA ARG A 327 -10.56 -13.43 -18.14
C ARG A 327 -9.07 -13.60 -17.91
N LEU A 328 -8.46 -14.57 -18.57
CA LEU A 328 -7.02 -14.79 -18.56
C LEU A 328 -6.40 -14.25 -19.84
N THR A 329 -5.53 -13.24 -19.73
CA THR A 329 -4.72 -12.76 -20.85
C THR A 329 -3.28 -13.23 -20.67
N LEU A 330 -2.72 -13.88 -21.68
CA LEU A 330 -1.32 -14.33 -21.74
C LEU A 330 -0.58 -13.54 -22.81
N TYR A 331 0.54 -12.92 -22.42
CA TYR A 331 1.38 -12.11 -23.29
C TYR A 331 2.59 -12.92 -23.79
N GLY A 332 2.96 -12.79 -25.06
CA GLY A 332 3.98 -13.62 -25.72
C GLY A 332 3.46 -14.98 -26.22
N VAL A 333 2.13 -15.16 -26.26
CA VAL A 333 1.48 -16.44 -26.58
C VAL A 333 0.58 -16.31 -27.81
N THR A 334 0.68 -17.27 -28.71
CA THR A 334 -0.19 -17.42 -29.89
C THR A 334 -1.19 -18.55 -29.64
N PRO A 335 -2.50 -18.34 -29.93
CA PRO A 335 -3.47 -19.42 -29.83
C PRO A 335 -3.37 -20.39 -31.01
N ASP A 336 -3.41 -21.68 -30.67
CA ASP A 336 -3.62 -22.83 -31.55
C ASP A 336 -4.40 -23.89 -30.72
N THR A 337 -5.24 -23.39 -29.79
CA THR A 337 -5.95 -24.23 -28.82
C THR A 337 -7.19 -24.82 -29.47
N ASP A 338 -6.97 -25.84 -30.29
CA ASP A 338 -8.03 -26.54 -31.02
C ASP A 338 -8.76 -27.56 -30.15
N ARG A 339 -8.19 -27.91 -28.99
CA ARG A 339 -8.73 -28.93 -28.09
C ARG A 339 -8.72 -28.48 -26.64
N ILE A 340 -9.92 -28.32 -26.08
CA ILE A 340 -10.15 -28.09 -24.65
C ILE A 340 -10.81 -29.36 -24.09
N ARG A 341 -10.15 -30.01 -23.13
CA ARG A 341 -10.74 -31.13 -22.38
C ARG A 341 -11.37 -30.58 -21.10
N LEU A 342 -12.69 -30.51 -21.09
CA LEU A 342 -13.47 -30.01 -19.96
C LEU A 342 -14.25 -31.15 -19.29
N LYS A 343 -13.98 -31.42 -18.01
CA LYS A 343 -14.81 -32.29 -17.17
C LYS A 343 -15.99 -31.51 -16.57
N SER A 344 -16.88 -31.02 -17.42
CA SER A 344 -17.89 -30.02 -17.06
C SER A 344 -18.79 -30.42 -15.88
N LYS A 345 -19.05 -31.69 -15.62
CA LYS A 345 -19.89 -32.12 -14.48
C LYS A 345 -19.21 -31.95 -13.12
N GLU A 346 -17.88 -31.98 -13.07
CA GLU A 346 -17.09 -31.96 -11.83
C GLU A 346 -16.53 -30.56 -11.54
N THR A 347 -16.49 -29.67 -12.55
CA THR A 347 -15.87 -28.35 -12.46
C THR A 347 -16.90 -27.23 -12.49
N ILE A 348 -16.52 -26.06 -11.97
CA ILE A 348 -17.35 -24.84 -12.04
C ILE A 348 -17.26 -24.14 -13.39
N VAL A 349 -16.40 -24.60 -14.30
CA VAL A 349 -16.24 -24.00 -15.63
C VAL A 349 -17.37 -24.48 -16.54
N GLU A 350 -18.11 -23.54 -17.10
CA GLU A 350 -19.17 -23.78 -18.06
C GLU A 350 -18.62 -23.92 -19.47
N SER A 351 -17.87 -22.91 -19.91
CA SER A 351 -17.19 -22.90 -21.22
C SER A 351 -15.90 -22.08 -21.14
N VAL A 352 -15.05 -22.29 -22.13
CA VAL A 352 -13.86 -21.47 -22.35
C VAL A 352 -13.79 -21.12 -23.82
N ASP A 353 -13.78 -19.82 -24.10
CA ASP A 353 -13.56 -19.27 -25.42
C ASP A 353 -12.25 -18.48 -25.44
N TRP A 354 -11.65 -18.29 -26.61
CA TRP A 354 -10.45 -17.48 -26.72
C TRP A 354 -10.48 -16.53 -27.90
N THR A 355 -9.80 -15.40 -27.75
CA THR A 355 -9.59 -14.41 -28.81
C THR A 355 -8.14 -13.96 -28.85
N GLN A 356 -7.69 -13.54 -30.02
CA GLN A 356 -6.42 -12.85 -30.20
C GLN A 356 -6.69 -11.42 -30.70
N ASN A 357 -6.75 -10.48 -29.76
CA ASN A 357 -7.03 -9.08 -30.08
C ASN A 357 -5.80 -8.37 -30.68
N GLU A 358 -4.59 -8.84 -30.37
CA GLU A 358 -3.34 -8.32 -30.93
C GLU A 358 -2.29 -9.44 -31.10
N PRO A 359 -1.34 -9.31 -32.05
CA PRO A 359 -0.29 -10.30 -32.23
C PRO A 359 0.52 -10.56 -30.95
N GLY A 360 0.63 -11.83 -30.57
CA GLY A 360 1.38 -12.25 -29.39
C GLY A 360 0.65 -12.01 -28.07
N SER A 361 -0.67 -11.75 -28.10
CA SER A 361 -1.53 -11.81 -26.93
C SER A 361 -2.69 -12.75 -27.22
N VAL A 362 -3.07 -13.57 -26.24
CA VAL A 362 -4.30 -14.39 -26.28
C VAL A 362 -5.09 -14.14 -25.01
N THR A 363 -6.39 -13.95 -25.16
CA THR A 363 -7.33 -13.82 -24.06
C THR A 363 -8.25 -15.02 -24.04
N PHE A 364 -8.33 -15.71 -22.91
CA PHE A 364 -9.30 -16.76 -22.62
C PHE A 364 -10.42 -16.18 -21.75
N GLU A 365 -11.67 -16.32 -22.19
CA GLU A 365 -12.87 -16.03 -21.41
C GLU A 365 -13.36 -17.35 -20.80
N ILE A 366 -13.25 -17.49 -19.49
CA ILE A 366 -13.62 -18.70 -18.73
C ILE A 366 -14.94 -18.41 -18.02
N LEU A 367 -16.05 -18.83 -18.61
CA LEU A 367 -17.38 -18.69 -18.03
C LEU A 367 -17.58 -19.71 -16.91
N THR A 368 -18.17 -19.28 -15.79
CA THR A 368 -18.38 -20.11 -14.61
C THR A 368 -19.86 -20.32 -14.31
N LYS A 369 -20.22 -21.55 -13.94
CA LYS A 369 -21.56 -21.91 -13.46
C LYS A 369 -21.86 -21.32 -12.08
N GLN A 370 -20.79 -21.14 -11.29
CA GLN A 370 -20.83 -20.43 -10.03
C GLN A 370 -20.85 -18.93 -10.30
N GLU A 371 -21.62 -18.17 -9.51
CA GLU A 371 -21.78 -16.72 -9.68
C GLU A 371 -20.46 -15.94 -9.65
N TYR A 372 -19.48 -16.44 -8.92
CA TYR A 372 -18.13 -15.90 -8.96
C TYR A 372 -17.18 -16.93 -8.39
N ALA A 373 -15.94 -16.99 -8.88
CA ALA A 373 -14.90 -17.78 -8.24
C ALA A 373 -14.71 -17.31 -6.80
N TRP A 374 -14.72 -18.23 -5.84
CA TRP A 374 -14.50 -17.87 -4.43
C TRP A 374 -13.10 -17.27 -4.23
N GLY A 375 -12.16 -17.75 -5.02
CA GLY A 375 -10.84 -17.18 -5.22
C GLY A 375 -10.12 -17.94 -6.32
N TYR A 376 -8.92 -17.51 -6.66
CA TYR A 376 -8.08 -18.20 -7.63
C TYR A 376 -6.60 -18.05 -7.32
N HIS A 377 -5.82 -19.03 -7.74
CA HIS A 377 -4.37 -19.04 -7.62
C HIS A 377 -3.74 -19.41 -8.96
N ALA A 378 -3.02 -18.46 -9.55
CA ALA A 378 -2.24 -18.69 -10.75
C ALA A 378 -0.77 -18.92 -10.40
N ARG A 379 -0.14 -19.89 -11.06
CA ARG A 379 1.28 -20.22 -10.86
C ARG A 379 1.83 -20.96 -12.08
N TYR A 380 3.15 -21.11 -12.10
CA TYR A 380 3.84 -21.97 -13.06
C TYR A 380 4.41 -23.23 -12.41
N GLU A 381 4.09 -24.40 -12.96
CA GLU A 381 4.76 -25.67 -12.68
C GLU A 381 5.68 -26.02 -13.86
N GLY A 382 6.99 -25.82 -13.67
CA GLY A 382 7.93 -25.75 -14.80
C GLY A 382 7.57 -24.57 -15.71
N THR A 383 7.08 -24.88 -16.92
CA THR A 383 6.54 -23.90 -17.89
C THR A 383 5.03 -24.05 -18.13
N THR A 384 4.37 -25.02 -17.50
CA THR A 384 2.92 -25.16 -17.57
C THR A 384 2.28 -24.09 -16.70
N PHE A 385 1.37 -23.31 -17.29
CA PHE A 385 0.56 -22.36 -16.54
C PHE A 385 -0.59 -23.11 -15.86
N MET A 386 -0.71 -22.90 -14.55
CA MET A 386 -1.72 -23.52 -13.70
C MET A 386 -2.63 -22.43 -13.15
N LEU A 387 -3.93 -22.54 -13.37
CA LEU A 387 -4.93 -21.68 -12.74
C LEU A 387 -5.90 -22.53 -11.93
N GLU A 388 -5.76 -22.45 -10.62
CA GLU A 388 -6.64 -23.12 -9.68
C GLU A 388 -7.74 -22.16 -9.24
N ILE A 389 -8.99 -22.52 -9.48
CA ILE A 389 -10.17 -21.71 -9.20
C ILE A 389 -10.95 -22.37 -8.07
N ARG A 390 -11.13 -21.65 -6.96
CA ARG A 390 -11.84 -22.16 -5.78
C ARG A 390 -13.34 -22.18 -5.98
N HIS A 391 -13.95 -23.30 -5.58
CA HIS A 391 -15.39 -23.41 -5.44
C HIS A 391 -15.83 -22.69 -4.15
N LYS A 392 -17.13 -22.44 -4.00
CA LYS A 392 -17.72 -22.00 -2.72
C LYS A 392 -17.39 -23.05 -1.62
N PRO A 393 -17.20 -22.67 -0.34
CA PRO A 393 -16.88 -23.62 0.73
C PRO A 393 -17.95 -24.71 0.90
N GLU A 394 -17.65 -25.94 0.47
CA GLU A 394 -18.62 -27.06 0.44
C GLU A 394 -19.01 -27.55 1.85
N ASN A 395 -18.14 -27.39 2.83
CA ASN A 395 -18.34 -27.88 4.20
C ASN A 395 -19.16 -26.92 5.08
N TYR A 396 -19.63 -25.80 4.53
CA TYR A 396 -20.45 -24.86 5.28
C TYR A 396 -21.82 -25.46 5.60
N SER A 397 -22.08 -25.67 6.90
CA SER A 397 -23.29 -26.36 7.34
C SER A 397 -24.57 -25.50 7.39
N GLY A 398 -24.49 -24.20 7.06
CA GLY A 398 -25.60 -23.25 7.27
C GLY A 398 -25.95 -23.00 8.74
N ARG A 399 -25.14 -23.50 9.69
CA ARG A 399 -25.34 -23.34 11.14
C ARG A 399 -24.08 -22.77 11.77
N GLY A 400 -24.10 -21.46 12.07
CA GLY A 400 -22.93 -20.77 12.61
C GLY A 400 -21.83 -20.63 11.55
N LEU A 401 -20.58 -20.94 11.92
CA LEU A 401 -19.39 -20.86 11.06
C LEU A 401 -18.66 -22.20 10.92
N ARG A 402 -19.31 -23.32 11.26
CA ARG A 402 -18.68 -24.66 11.15
C ARG A 402 -18.32 -24.96 9.69
N GLY A 403 -17.09 -25.41 9.49
CA GLY A 403 -16.54 -25.74 8.18
C GLY A 403 -15.92 -24.56 7.43
N ILE A 404 -15.88 -23.37 8.06
CA ILE A 404 -15.23 -22.17 7.52
C ILE A 404 -13.89 -21.97 8.20
N ARG A 405 -12.86 -21.71 7.40
CA ARG A 405 -11.53 -21.35 7.89
C ARG A 405 -11.22 -19.88 7.59
N VAL A 406 -10.86 -19.11 8.61
CA VAL A 406 -10.55 -17.68 8.51
C VAL A 406 -9.06 -17.46 8.78
N ALA A 407 -8.35 -16.91 7.80
CA ALA A 407 -7.03 -16.34 8.02
C ALA A 407 -7.20 -14.93 8.63
N LEU A 408 -6.85 -14.78 9.90
CA LEU A 408 -6.93 -13.52 10.62
C LEU A 408 -5.53 -12.92 10.73
N ASP A 409 -5.35 -11.74 10.16
CA ASP A 409 -4.08 -11.05 10.12
C ASP A 409 -4.10 -9.84 11.06
N ALA A 410 -3.32 -9.90 12.14
CA ALA A 410 -3.03 -8.72 12.93
C ALA A 410 -2.01 -7.88 12.16
N GLY A 411 -2.43 -6.71 11.68
CA GLY A 411 -1.58 -5.79 10.96
C GLY A 411 -0.30 -5.47 11.74
N HIS A 412 0.80 -5.22 11.03
CA HIS A 412 2.08 -4.80 11.62
C HIS A 412 2.76 -5.86 12.51
N THR A 413 3.92 -5.52 13.09
CA THR A 413 4.72 -6.39 13.99
C THR A 413 5.44 -5.55 15.04
N LYS A 414 6.06 -6.16 16.05
CA LYS A 414 6.91 -5.40 17.00
C LYS A 414 8.09 -4.66 16.33
N SER A 415 8.62 -5.18 15.21
CA SER A 415 9.70 -4.55 14.44
C SER A 415 9.20 -3.49 13.45
N SER A 416 7.95 -3.63 12.96
CA SER A 416 7.26 -2.68 12.10
C SER A 416 5.97 -2.27 12.81
N PHE A 417 6.10 -1.42 13.82
CA PHE A 417 5.05 -1.13 14.83
C PHE A 417 3.76 -0.48 14.29
N GLY A 418 3.75 -0.07 13.03
CA GLY A 418 2.62 0.65 12.41
C GLY A 418 2.57 2.10 12.88
N THR A 419 1.37 2.63 13.06
CA THR A 419 1.20 3.92 13.75
C THR A 419 1.36 3.81 15.27
N ILE A 420 1.44 4.94 15.97
CA ILE A 420 1.56 5.01 17.43
C ILE A 420 0.54 5.99 17.97
N GLY A 421 -0.15 5.63 19.06
CA GLY A 421 -1.08 6.51 19.75
C GLY A 421 -0.42 7.49 20.73
N PRO A 422 -1.17 8.48 21.24
CA PRO A 422 -0.72 9.48 22.22
C PRO A 422 0.01 8.94 23.47
N TRP A 423 -0.33 7.74 23.93
CA TRP A 423 0.31 7.07 25.06
C TRP A 423 1.51 6.20 24.67
N GLY A 424 1.77 6.05 23.38
CA GLY A 424 2.83 5.21 22.86
C GLY A 424 2.41 3.78 22.55
N ASN A 425 1.10 3.47 22.61
CA ASN A 425 0.59 2.17 22.18
C ASN A 425 0.81 2.03 20.68
N THR A 426 1.38 0.91 20.27
CA THR A 426 1.64 0.66 18.85
C THR A 426 0.43 0.02 18.19
N GLU A 427 0.24 0.32 16.91
CA GLU A 427 -0.79 -0.32 16.09
C GLU A 427 -0.66 -1.83 16.12
N ALA A 428 0.57 -2.35 16.01
CA ALA A 428 0.85 -3.78 16.08
C ALA A 428 0.33 -4.44 17.37
N GLU A 429 0.46 -3.78 18.52
CA GLU A 429 -0.03 -4.29 19.81
C GLU A 429 -1.56 -4.26 19.87
N VAL A 430 -2.17 -3.14 19.47
CA VAL A 430 -3.62 -2.96 19.45
C VAL A 430 -4.29 -3.97 18.52
N ASN A 431 -3.78 -4.10 17.28
CA ASN A 431 -4.26 -5.06 16.28
C ASN A 431 -4.20 -6.49 16.82
N LEU A 432 -3.10 -6.88 17.48
CA LEU A 432 -2.93 -8.22 18.01
C LEU A 432 -3.88 -8.52 19.19
N MET A 433 -4.08 -7.56 20.10
CA MET A 433 -5.01 -7.72 21.23
C MET A 433 -6.44 -7.95 20.73
N ILE A 434 -6.91 -7.10 19.82
CA ILE A 434 -8.27 -7.21 19.27
C ILE A 434 -8.43 -8.48 18.44
N SER A 435 -7.43 -8.83 17.61
CA SER A 435 -7.45 -10.04 16.79
C SER A 435 -7.55 -11.33 17.62
N LYS A 436 -6.97 -11.38 18.82
CA LYS A 436 -7.12 -12.54 19.72
C LYS A 436 -8.56 -12.69 20.23
N VAL A 437 -9.26 -11.59 20.50
CA VAL A 437 -10.67 -11.62 20.90
C VAL A 437 -11.55 -12.04 19.72
N ILE A 438 -11.30 -11.49 18.53
CA ILE A 438 -11.97 -11.89 17.28
C ILE A 438 -11.82 -13.39 17.03
N LYS A 439 -10.59 -13.92 17.14
CA LYS A 439 -10.29 -15.35 17.00
C LYS A 439 -11.20 -16.19 17.89
N VAL A 440 -11.24 -15.89 19.19
CA VAL A 440 -12.05 -16.65 20.16
C VAL A 440 -13.55 -16.56 19.80
N ALA A 441 -14.03 -15.41 19.35
CA ALA A 441 -15.43 -15.24 18.97
C ALA A 441 -15.80 -16.06 17.72
N LEU A 442 -14.94 -16.08 16.69
CA LEU A 442 -15.10 -16.89 15.49
C LEU A 442 -15.08 -18.40 15.83
N GLU A 443 -14.13 -18.83 16.65
CA GLU A 443 -14.01 -20.24 17.09
C GLU A 443 -15.22 -20.70 17.91
N ARG A 444 -15.79 -19.84 18.76
CA ARG A 444 -17.03 -20.11 19.49
C ARG A 444 -18.23 -20.35 18.57
N ARG A 445 -18.21 -19.81 17.35
CA ARG A 445 -19.22 -20.06 16.31
C ARG A 445 -18.86 -21.24 15.41
N GLY A 446 -17.74 -21.90 15.65
CA GLY A 446 -17.31 -23.13 14.95
C GLY A 446 -16.34 -22.92 13.79
N ALA A 447 -15.89 -21.68 13.53
CA ALA A 447 -14.85 -21.43 12.53
C ALA A 447 -13.50 -22.00 12.99
N GLU A 448 -12.66 -22.39 12.04
CA GLU A 448 -11.24 -22.59 12.28
C GLU A 448 -10.50 -21.28 12.01
N VAL A 449 -9.68 -20.81 12.94
CA VAL A 449 -8.97 -19.53 12.78
C VAL A 449 -7.47 -19.74 12.73
N VAL A 450 -6.88 -19.29 11.63
CA VAL A 450 -5.44 -19.28 11.40
C VAL A 450 -4.94 -17.87 11.64
N MET A 451 -4.14 -17.67 12.68
CA MET A 451 -3.47 -16.38 12.91
C MET A 451 -2.29 -16.25 11.96
N ILE A 452 -2.35 -15.29 11.03
CA ILE A 452 -1.28 -15.04 10.05
C ILE A 452 -0.11 -14.29 10.68
N GLN A 453 -0.44 -13.35 11.56
CA GLN A 453 0.50 -12.67 12.43
C GLN A 453 0.01 -12.80 13.88
N ASP A 454 0.78 -13.49 14.70
CA ASP A 454 0.46 -13.83 16.09
C ASP A 454 1.34 -13.09 17.12
N GLY A 455 2.26 -12.24 16.65
CA GLY A 455 3.21 -11.47 17.44
C GLY A 455 4.55 -12.19 17.68
N THR A 456 4.77 -13.40 17.13
CA THR A 456 5.98 -14.19 17.40
C THR A 456 7.11 -13.97 16.40
N LYS A 457 6.78 -13.71 15.13
CA LYS A 457 7.75 -13.61 14.03
C LYS A 457 7.35 -12.54 13.03
N GLU A 458 8.35 -11.92 12.41
CA GLU A 458 8.12 -11.04 11.28
C GLU A 458 7.78 -11.87 10.03
N ILE A 459 6.68 -11.49 9.37
CA ILE A 459 6.20 -12.12 8.15
C ILE A 459 6.00 -11.05 7.07
N SER A 460 6.65 -11.24 5.93
CA SER A 460 6.51 -10.35 4.78
C SER A 460 5.09 -10.40 4.23
N LEU A 461 4.64 -9.32 3.59
CA LEU A 461 3.30 -9.24 3.01
C LEU A 461 3.00 -10.41 2.05
N GLN A 462 3.98 -10.83 1.24
CA GLN A 462 3.82 -11.98 0.35
C GLN A 462 3.64 -13.30 1.12
N ASN A 463 4.40 -13.49 2.21
CA ASN A 463 4.31 -14.71 3.01
C ASN A 463 2.98 -14.79 3.78
N ARG A 464 2.37 -13.64 4.15
CA ARG A 464 1.01 -13.60 4.73
C ARG A 464 0.00 -14.27 3.80
N VAL A 465 0.06 -13.94 2.50
CA VAL A 465 -0.78 -14.53 1.45
C VAL A 465 -0.53 -16.03 1.33
N ASN A 466 0.74 -16.41 1.21
CA ASN A 466 1.13 -17.81 0.97
C ASN A 466 0.71 -18.70 2.15
N LEU A 467 0.86 -18.22 3.39
CA LEU A 467 0.43 -18.94 4.57
C LEU A 467 -1.08 -19.17 4.56
N ALA A 468 -1.87 -18.11 4.33
CA ALA A 468 -3.32 -18.23 4.29
C ALA A 468 -3.82 -19.19 3.19
N TRP A 469 -3.18 -19.16 2.01
CA TRP A 469 -3.45 -20.11 0.93
C TRP A 469 -3.10 -21.56 1.33
N ASN A 470 -1.91 -21.80 1.85
CA ASN A 470 -1.44 -23.14 2.23
C ASN A 470 -2.27 -23.74 3.36
N GLU A 471 -2.73 -22.89 4.27
CA GLU A 471 -3.67 -23.25 5.33
C GLU A 471 -5.11 -23.37 4.80
N LYS A 472 -5.35 -23.36 3.48
CA LYS A 472 -6.68 -23.54 2.86
C LYS A 472 -7.75 -22.57 3.40
N ALA A 473 -7.37 -21.38 3.85
CA ALA A 473 -8.31 -20.42 4.42
C ALA A 473 -9.37 -20.00 3.39
N ASP A 474 -10.64 -19.95 3.81
CA ASP A 474 -11.76 -19.51 2.98
C ASP A 474 -11.91 -18.00 2.92
N PHE A 475 -11.33 -17.30 3.89
CA PHE A 475 -11.35 -15.84 4.02
C PHE A 475 -10.02 -15.33 4.54
N PHE A 476 -9.68 -14.10 4.17
CA PHE A 476 -8.61 -13.33 4.80
C PHE A 476 -9.14 -12.01 5.32
N ILE A 477 -8.87 -11.72 6.59
CA ILE A 477 -9.31 -10.48 7.24
C ILE A 477 -8.11 -9.87 7.95
N SER A 478 -7.68 -8.70 7.48
CA SER A 478 -6.62 -7.91 8.10
C SER A 478 -7.22 -6.88 9.06
N ILE A 479 -6.68 -6.80 10.27
CA ILE A 479 -7.12 -5.87 11.31
C ILE A 479 -6.04 -4.81 11.50
N HIS A 480 -6.43 -3.54 11.35
CA HIS A 480 -5.55 -2.38 11.43
C HIS A 480 -6.19 -1.22 12.21
N CYS A 481 -5.37 -0.26 12.60
CA CYS A 481 -5.82 1.07 13.04
C CYS A 481 -5.14 2.14 12.19
N ASP A 482 -5.92 3.12 11.77
CA ASP A 482 -5.46 4.11 10.81
C ASP A 482 -4.69 5.25 11.51
N ALA A 483 -4.08 6.09 10.69
CA ALA A 483 -3.52 7.36 11.08
C ALA A 483 -3.57 8.37 9.94
N THR A 484 -3.85 9.62 10.30
CA THR A 484 -3.78 10.75 9.38
C THR A 484 -2.34 11.01 8.95
N GLY A 485 -2.12 11.30 7.67
CA GLY A 485 -0.80 11.71 7.15
C GLY A 485 -0.51 13.19 7.38
N GLU A 486 0.78 13.55 7.45
CA GLU A 486 1.27 14.94 7.57
C GLU A 486 0.57 15.90 6.58
N GLY A 487 0.20 17.09 7.06
CA GLY A 487 -0.47 18.13 6.26
C GLY A 487 -1.99 17.95 6.10
N ASN A 488 -2.57 16.88 6.63
CA ASN A 488 -4.02 16.71 6.74
C ASN A 488 -4.51 17.03 8.15
N ASP A 489 -5.79 17.39 8.29
CA ASP A 489 -6.43 17.62 9.58
C ASP A 489 -6.89 16.28 10.19
N PRO A 490 -6.33 15.83 11.33
CA PRO A 490 -6.70 14.57 11.98
C PRO A 490 -8.10 14.59 12.61
N PHE A 491 -8.72 15.76 12.79
CA PHE A 491 -10.08 15.86 13.31
C PHE A 491 -11.14 15.73 12.21
N GLU A 492 -10.75 15.94 10.95
CA GLU A 492 -11.59 15.72 9.77
C GLU A 492 -11.37 14.31 9.18
N GLN A 493 -10.14 13.80 9.21
CA GLN A 493 -9.78 12.44 8.79
C GLN A 493 -9.75 11.52 9.99
N GLN A 494 -10.92 11.04 10.40
CA GLN A 494 -11.07 10.22 11.58
C GLN A 494 -12.21 9.21 11.45
N GLY A 495 -12.07 8.03 12.05
CA GLY A 495 -13.13 7.03 12.10
C GLY A 495 -12.71 5.66 11.57
N PHE A 496 -13.61 4.91 10.96
CA PHE A 496 -13.33 3.57 10.44
C PHE A 496 -13.44 3.52 8.92
N SER A 497 -12.76 2.56 8.30
CA SER A 497 -12.89 2.27 6.88
C SER A 497 -12.72 0.78 6.59
N VAL A 498 -13.30 0.32 5.49
CA VAL A 498 -13.17 -1.06 5.01
C VAL A 498 -12.55 -1.05 3.62
N HIS A 499 -11.55 -1.90 3.43
CA HIS A 499 -10.76 -1.96 2.22
C HIS A 499 -10.88 -3.33 1.54
N TYR A 500 -11.09 -3.31 0.24
CA TYR A 500 -11.04 -4.49 -0.63
C TYR A 500 -10.29 -4.18 -1.93
N TYR A 501 -9.99 -5.18 -2.75
CA TYR A 501 -9.41 -4.95 -4.08
C TYR A 501 -10.04 -5.82 -5.15
N GLN A 502 -10.17 -7.10 -4.84
CA GLN A 502 -10.68 -8.11 -5.75
C GLN A 502 -12.22 -8.06 -5.82
N PRO A 503 -12.83 -8.26 -7.00
CA PRO A 503 -14.28 -8.20 -7.16
C PRO A 503 -15.05 -9.14 -6.22
N GLN A 504 -14.56 -10.36 -5.99
CA GLN A 504 -15.20 -11.33 -5.09
C GLN A 504 -15.20 -10.90 -3.61
N SER A 505 -14.29 -10.02 -3.20
CA SER A 505 -14.26 -9.48 -1.84
C SER A 505 -15.34 -8.41 -1.61
N ARG A 506 -15.83 -7.77 -2.68
CA ARG A 506 -16.67 -6.58 -2.58
C ARG A 506 -17.95 -6.80 -1.77
N PRO A 507 -18.76 -7.85 -2.01
CA PRO A 507 -20.00 -8.02 -1.25
C PRO A 507 -19.75 -8.22 0.25
N PHE A 508 -18.70 -8.96 0.62
CA PHE A 508 -18.32 -9.11 2.02
C PHE A 508 -17.83 -7.78 2.62
N ALA A 509 -17.11 -6.98 1.85
CA ALA A 509 -16.65 -5.66 2.26
C ALA A 509 -17.82 -4.70 2.56
N GLU A 510 -18.85 -4.69 1.70
CA GLU A 510 -20.08 -3.90 1.87
C GLU A 510 -20.81 -4.31 3.16
N ILE A 511 -21.03 -5.61 3.37
CA ILE A 511 -21.69 -6.13 4.59
C ILE A 511 -20.89 -5.80 5.86
N LEU A 512 -19.56 -5.92 5.82
CA LEU A 512 -18.72 -5.57 6.96
C LEU A 512 -18.79 -4.07 7.25
N HIS A 513 -18.72 -3.24 6.22
CA HIS A 513 -18.78 -1.78 6.34
C HIS A 513 -20.10 -1.32 6.97
N ASP A 514 -21.23 -1.80 6.46
CA ASP A 514 -22.57 -1.43 6.95
C ASP A 514 -22.76 -1.84 8.42
N ILE A 515 -22.47 -3.09 8.76
CA ILE A 515 -22.63 -3.62 10.13
C ILE A 515 -21.68 -2.92 11.10
N TYR A 516 -20.45 -2.63 10.70
CA TYR A 516 -19.50 -1.91 11.54
C TYR A 516 -20.00 -0.49 11.84
N GLY A 517 -20.45 0.25 10.80
CA GLY A 517 -20.99 1.59 10.97
C GLY A 517 -22.20 1.64 11.90
N GLU A 518 -23.15 0.70 11.73
CA GLU A 518 -24.35 0.62 12.55
C GLU A 518 -24.04 0.31 14.03
N GLN A 519 -23.15 -0.65 14.29
CA GLN A 519 -22.90 -1.14 15.65
C GLN A 519 -21.89 -0.29 16.42
N MET A 520 -20.84 0.20 15.75
CA MET A 520 -19.73 0.88 16.40
C MET A 520 -20.00 2.37 16.60
N LYS A 521 -20.83 2.98 15.75
CA LYS A 521 -21.16 4.42 15.78
C LYS A 521 -19.93 5.32 15.77
N ILE A 522 -18.87 4.85 15.11
CA ILE A 522 -17.67 5.62 14.78
C ILE A 522 -17.92 6.30 13.43
N THR A 523 -17.32 7.48 13.23
CA THR A 523 -17.37 8.19 11.94
C THR A 523 -17.00 7.28 10.78
N ASP A 524 -17.80 7.30 9.71
CA ASP A 524 -17.56 6.51 8.51
C ASP A 524 -16.61 7.24 7.55
N GLN A 525 -15.42 6.67 7.33
CA GLN A 525 -14.44 7.15 6.34
C GLN A 525 -14.55 6.43 5.00
N GLY A 526 -15.48 5.48 4.87
CA GLY A 526 -15.92 4.90 3.62
C GLY A 526 -15.47 3.47 3.36
N LEU A 527 -16.07 2.91 2.31
CA LEU A 527 -15.71 1.64 1.70
C LEU A 527 -14.82 1.88 0.48
N TRP A 528 -13.60 1.34 0.53
CA TRP A 528 -12.57 1.66 -0.46
C TRP A 528 -12.10 0.44 -1.24
N ARG A 529 -12.03 0.60 -2.56
CA ARG A 529 -11.24 -0.30 -3.39
C ARG A 529 -9.77 0.15 -3.37
N SER A 530 -8.95 -0.46 -2.51
CA SER A 530 -7.58 -0.02 -2.23
C SER A 530 -6.52 -1.01 -2.70
N ASN A 531 -5.45 -0.49 -3.31
CA ASN A 531 -4.30 -1.25 -3.79
C ASN A 531 -3.36 -1.66 -2.63
N LEU A 532 -3.90 -2.33 -1.61
CA LEU A 532 -3.16 -2.85 -0.45
C LEU A 532 -2.72 -4.30 -0.74
N ALA A 533 -1.53 -4.69 -0.29
CA ALA A 533 -0.96 -6.00 -0.61
C ALA A 533 -1.83 -7.17 -0.15
N VAL A 534 -2.40 -7.06 1.05
CA VAL A 534 -3.29 -8.07 1.63
C VAL A 534 -4.66 -8.09 0.93
N CYS A 535 -5.20 -6.94 0.51
CA CYS A 535 -6.46 -6.90 -0.25
C CYS A 535 -6.32 -7.42 -1.68
N ARG A 536 -5.13 -7.27 -2.29
CA ARG A 536 -4.86 -7.70 -3.68
C ARG A 536 -4.93 -9.21 -3.89
N MET A 537 -4.90 -10.00 -2.83
CA MET A 537 -4.85 -11.46 -2.89
C MET A 537 -6.10 -12.02 -3.58
N PRO A 538 -5.97 -12.69 -4.74
CA PRO A 538 -7.12 -13.32 -5.40
C PRO A 538 -7.55 -14.65 -4.78
N GLN A 539 -6.73 -15.25 -3.92
CA GLN A 539 -6.87 -16.63 -3.46
C GLN A 539 -8.15 -16.94 -2.67
N MET A 540 -8.73 -15.93 -2.04
CA MET A 540 -10.00 -15.99 -1.31
C MET A 540 -10.54 -14.55 -1.13
N PRO A 541 -11.79 -14.34 -0.68
CA PRO A 541 -12.24 -13.01 -0.28
C PRO A 541 -11.32 -12.46 0.81
N SER A 542 -10.68 -11.33 0.48
CA SER A 542 -9.70 -10.65 1.33
C SER A 542 -10.10 -9.21 1.60
N LEU A 543 -10.13 -8.85 2.88
CA LEU A 543 -10.50 -7.54 3.38
C LEU A 543 -9.44 -7.00 4.34
N LEU A 544 -9.41 -5.67 4.48
CA LEU A 544 -8.73 -4.99 5.57
C LEU A 544 -9.72 -4.04 6.25
N LEU A 545 -9.77 -4.08 7.58
CA LEU A 545 -10.57 -3.20 8.41
C LEU A 545 -9.64 -2.25 9.16
N GLU A 546 -9.77 -0.95 8.90
CA GLU A 546 -9.21 0.09 9.74
C GLU A 546 -10.26 0.43 10.81
N MET A 547 -10.00 0.03 12.06
CA MET A 547 -11.03 0.07 13.11
C MET A 547 -11.33 1.49 13.61
N ALA A 548 -10.29 2.29 13.78
CA ALA A 548 -10.31 3.67 14.24
C ALA A 548 -8.93 4.32 14.01
N PHE A 549 -8.83 5.65 14.12
CA PHE A 549 -7.56 6.37 13.98
C PHE A 549 -6.81 6.38 15.33
N LEU A 550 -5.74 5.59 15.46
CA LEU A 550 -5.03 5.39 16.74
C LEU A 550 -4.38 6.68 17.27
N ILE A 551 -4.11 7.65 16.40
CA ILE A 551 -3.44 8.91 16.76
C ILE A 551 -4.33 9.87 17.57
N LEU A 552 -5.64 9.63 17.61
CA LEU A 552 -6.60 10.45 18.36
C LEU A 552 -6.75 9.91 19.79
N PRO A 553 -6.60 10.75 20.83
CA PRO A 553 -6.66 10.32 22.24
C PRO A 553 -7.92 9.55 22.62
N GLU A 554 -9.09 9.96 22.10
CA GLU A 554 -10.39 9.34 22.32
C GLU A 554 -10.47 7.94 21.71
N TYR A 555 -9.86 7.73 20.54
CA TYR A 555 -9.83 6.42 19.89
C TYR A 555 -8.76 5.52 20.47
N GLU A 556 -7.60 6.04 20.85
CA GLU A 556 -6.62 5.24 21.61
C GLU A 556 -7.24 4.72 22.90
N GLU A 557 -7.98 5.55 23.65
CA GLU A 557 -8.71 5.09 24.85
C GLU A 557 -9.73 3.99 24.51
N LEU A 558 -10.57 4.24 23.50
CA LEU A 558 -11.61 3.31 23.07
C LEU A 558 -11.04 1.95 22.63
N LEU A 559 -10.00 1.98 21.79
CA LEU A 559 -9.31 0.81 21.22
C LEU A 559 -8.66 -0.08 22.28
N LEU A 560 -8.42 0.43 23.50
CA LEU A 560 -7.83 -0.33 24.60
C LEU A 560 -8.89 -0.99 25.51
N THR A 561 -10.18 -0.73 25.29
CA THR A 561 -11.24 -1.30 26.12
C THR A 561 -11.67 -2.70 25.68
N GLU A 562 -11.87 -3.60 26.63
CA GLU A 562 -12.40 -4.95 26.36
C GLU A 562 -13.78 -4.92 25.67
N LYS A 563 -14.60 -3.91 26.02
CA LYS A 563 -15.92 -3.70 25.40
C LYS A 563 -15.78 -3.46 23.91
N PHE A 564 -14.84 -2.60 23.49
CA PHE A 564 -14.59 -2.35 22.08
C PHE A 564 -14.12 -3.61 21.35
N HIS A 565 -13.18 -4.35 21.95
CA HIS A 565 -12.66 -5.59 21.36
C HIS A 565 -13.79 -6.61 21.12
N GLN A 566 -14.70 -6.76 22.09
CA GLN A 566 -15.84 -7.66 21.98
C GLN A 566 -16.87 -7.18 20.93
N SER A 567 -17.08 -5.87 20.79
CA SER A 567 -17.95 -5.32 19.75
C SER A 567 -17.39 -5.58 18.35
N VAL A 568 -16.10 -5.32 18.11
CA VAL A 568 -15.46 -5.62 16.81
C VAL A 568 -15.56 -7.11 16.48
N ALA A 569 -15.32 -7.97 17.47
CA ALA A 569 -15.47 -9.42 17.31
C ALA A 569 -16.90 -9.83 16.94
N ASN A 570 -17.91 -9.21 17.55
CA ASN A 570 -19.32 -9.46 17.22
C ASN A 570 -19.69 -8.97 15.81
N VAL A 571 -19.17 -7.81 15.40
CA VAL A 571 -19.34 -7.27 14.05
C VAL A 571 -18.81 -8.28 13.04
N LEU A 572 -17.54 -8.70 13.14
CA LEU A 572 -16.94 -9.64 12.19
C LEU A 572 -17.66 -10.98 12.12
N VAL A 573 -18.05 -11.53 13.28
CA VAL A 573 -18.86 -12.76 13.32
C VAL A 573 -20.19 -12.57 12.58
N SER A 574 -20.88 -11.46 12.83
CA SER A 574 -22.19 -11.18 12.23
C SER A 574 -22.07 -10.97 10.72
N SER A 575 -21.11 -10.14 10.29
CA SER A 575 -20.85 -9.87 8.87
C SER A 575 -20.49 -11.12 8.10
N LEU A 576 -19.65 -12.00 8.68
CA LEU A 576 -19.27 -13.25 8.04
C LEU A 576 -20.47 -14.20 7.90
N MET A 577 -21.31 -14.30 8.94
CA MET A 577 -22.53 -15.12 8.88
C MET A 577 -23.51 -14.60 7.83
N VAL A 578 -23.78 -13.28 7.81
CA VAL A 578 -24.66 -12.66 6.80
C VAL A 578 -24.13 -12.89 5.39
N TYR A 579 -22.84 -12.65 5.15
CA TYR A 579 -22.23 -12.87 3.85
C TYR A 579 -22.32 -14.33 3.39
N LEU A 580 -22.10 -15.29 4.28
CA LEU A 580 -22.24 -16.71 3.98
C LEU A 580 -23.70 -17.09 3.70
N ASP A 581 -24.65 -16.61 4.50
CA ASP A 581 -26.07 -16.87 4.29
C ASP A 581 -26.59 -16.29 2.96
N GLU A 582 -26.04 -15.18 2.49
CA GLU A 582 -26.36 -14.59 1.18
C GLU A 582 -25.65 -15.31 0.04
N SER A 583 -24.37 -15.64 0.21
CA SER A 583 -23.55 -16.24 -0.86
C SER A 583 -23.81 -17.73 -1.08
N MET A 584 -24.44 -18.41 -0.12
CA MET A 584 -24.69 -19.86 -0.18
C MET A 584 -26.14 -20.22 -0.53
N LYS A 585 -27.02 -19.21 -0.68
CA LYS A 585 -28.32 -19.37 -1.35
C LYS A 585 -28.12 -19.46 -2.86
#